data_AF-A0A3D8Q8M9-F1
#
_entry.id   AF-A0A3D8Q8M9-F1
#
_cell.length_a   1.000
_cell.length_b   1.000
_cell.length_c   1.000
_cell.angle_alpha   90.00
_cell.angle_beta   90.00
_cell.angle_gamma   90.00
#
_symmetry.space_group_name_H-M   'P 1'
#
loop_
_entity.id
_entity.type
_entity.pdbx_description
1 polymer ?
#
loop_
_entity_poly.entity_id
_entity_poly.type
_entity_poly.pdbx_seq_one_letter_code
_entity_poly.pdbx_strand_id
1 'polypeptide(L)'
;MPSSEKEQSLHLLQGHKRFTSVSSYASSTSSSSTISSNAVPASPSRVLFGEKDYSYSQHEEFDELDGVSLTGRFAWLRCYSWAEAFRLSRVGIGIFIAAILPSFFFKNRAPKAKLHPTAYLDGLRGVAAFFVFIHHFILDWFPALSSGYSSSPADVWFLQWPFVRIVYSGRGMVALFFVISGYVLSYKCLRQVRRHELSGTLETLTSSVFRRGIRLFLPITISTFISLLIIRKNWYIHDPQYANLLPERKETLREQFWDWNHHLYLTTNPFQLIDGKNLYGNPYDGHLWTIPIEFRGSIVVFLTLLGLAKTKQVVRLSLMIVLTLYTLYITHWDLFLFLSGMLLCEVDFLRSSSTVEGHILPQTRLPPTVNRFYDLTARFKTPLTHLWTLPTFALGVHLLAYPDRQAALTPGYISMTVYLTPSQYEPFTNPAMTQRFWLSIGAVLTCLALSFSAPLSLPSISCFRRSPSALTATSSTVPSLQRPFTSPFAQYLGKISFALYLVHGPVLYTLGMQILYKARQPGQEDRYTYWFLWAVLVNASICLWAADVFWRLVDARSVWFAGWVKRKCWVGEK
;
A
#
# COMPACT_ATOMS: atom_id res chain seq x y z
N MET A 1 -21.53 -4.59 56.35
CA MET A 1 -21.85 -5.98 56.77
C MET A 1 -23.09 -6.45 56.01
N PRO A 2 -23.18 -7.71 55.59
CA PRO A 2 -22.15 -8.48 54.88
C PRO A 2 -22.80 -9.33 53.72
N SER A 3 -22.07 -9.73 52.67
CA SER A 3 -21.50 -11.07 52.40
C SER A 3 -22.47 -12.20 51.98
N SER A 4 -21.92 -13.10 51.14
CA SER A 4 -22.34 -14.47 50.77
C SER A 4 -23.59 -14.59 49.89
N GLU A 5 -23.62 -15.36 48.79
CA GLU A 5 -23.11 -16.74 48.66
C GLU A 5 -22.45 -17.03 47.30
N LYS A 6 -21.29 -17.70 47.41
CA LYS A 6 -20.75 -18.65 46.42
C LYS A 6 -21.39 -20.01 46.68
N GLU A 7 -21.31 -20.89 45.67
CA GLU A 7 -21.48 -22.35 45.69
C GLU A 7 -22.89 -22.92 45.51
N GLN A 8 -23.12 -23.44 44.29
CA GLN A 8 -23.81 -24.69 43.91
C GLN A 8 -24.11 -24.53 42.41
N SER A 9 -23.62 -25.31 41.44
CA SER A 9 -23.47 -26.76 41.42
C SER A 9 -22.52 -27.17 40.27
N LEU A 10 -21.46 -27.89 40.61
CA LEU A 10 -20.68 -28.77 39.74
C LEU A 10 -21.40 -30.13 39.73
N HIS A 11 -21.89 -30.60 38.60
CA HIS A 11 -22.05 -32.04 38.29
C HIS A 11 -22.47 -32.17 36.82
N LEU A 12 -21.55 -32.66 35.97
CA LEU A 12 -21.81 -33.65 34.90
C LEU A 12 -20.53 -33.82 34.07
N LEU A 13 -19.67 -34.71 34.55
CA LEU A 13 -18.75 -35.49 33.71
C LEU A 13 -19.07 -36.95 33.98
N GLN A 14 -19.35 -37.74 32.93
CA GLN A 14 -18.59 -38.94 32.59
C GLN A 14 -19.32 -39.84 31.58
N GLY A 15 -18.56 -40.28 30.58
CA GLY A 15 -18.60 -41.67 30.11
C GLY A 15 -19.12 -41.89 28.69
N HIS A 16 -18.21 -42.14 27.73
CA HIS A 16 -17.95 -43.52 27.27
C HIS A 16 -16.77 -43.60 26.28
N LYS A 17 -15.84 -44.50 26.59
CA LYS A 17 -14.80 -45.06 25.71
C LYS A 17 -15.34 -46.31 25.00
N ARG A 18 -14.94 -46.54 23.75
CA ARG A 18 -14.70 -47.85 23.07
C ARG A 18 -14.02 -47.51 21.73
N PHE A 19 -12.73 -47.76 21.48
CA PHE A 19 -12.03 -49.04 21.24
C PHE A 19 -12.76 -49.98 20.27
N THR A 20 -12.25 -50.06 19.03
CA THR A 20 -11.99 -51.32 18.30
C THR A 20 -10.87 -51.12 17.28
N SER A 21 -9.93 -52.07 17.33
CA SER A 21 -8.78 -52.30 16.45
C SER A 21 -8.98 -53.63 15.73
N VAL A 22 -8.65 -53.75 14.44
CA VAL A 22 -8.31 -55.02 13.74
C VAL A 22 -7.45 -54.65 12.50
N SER A 23 -6.12 -54.88 12.52
CA SER A 23 -5.36 -55.99 11.85
C SER A 23 -5.52 -56.03 10.31
N SER A 24 -4.52 -55.69 9.48
CA SER A 24 -3.26 -56.40 9.09
C SER A 24 -3.47 -57.62 8.16
N TYR A 25 -2.89 -57.57 6.95
CA TYR A 25 -2.38 -58.65 6.07
C TYR A 25 -1.64 -57.94 4.90
N ALA A 26 -0.30 -57.98 4.80
CA ALA A 26 0.57 -59.02 4.22
C ALA A 26 0.78 -58.93 2.68
N SER A 27 1.98 -58.45 2.31
CA SER A 27 2.92 -58.89 1.25
C SER A 27 2.46 -59.63 -0.01
N SER A 28 2.92 -59.15 -1.18
CA SER A 28 3.58 -59.91 -2.29
C SER A 28 3.90 -58.94 -3.44
N THR A 29 5.18 -58.59 -3.66
CA THR A 29 6.13 -59.10 -4.66
C THR A 29 5.85 -58.80 -6.14
N SER A 30 6.77 -57.99 -6.71
CA SER A 30 7.44 -58.10 -8.01
C SER A 30 6.65 -58.05 -9.32
N SER A 31 7.01 -57.08 -10.17
CA SER A 31 7.55 -57.39 -11.50
C SER A 31 8.33 -56.22 -12.10
N SER A 32 9.49 -56.59 -12.64
CA SER A 32 10.48 -55.77 -13.31
C SER A 32 9.99 -55.28 -14.68
N SER A 33 10.45 -54.12 -15.13
CA SER A 33 10.68 -53.89 -16.56
C SER A 33 11.84 -52.93 -16.78
N THR A 34 12.94 -53.51 -17.24
CA THR A 34 14.10 -52.84 -17.83
C THR A 34 13.88 -52.87 -19.34
N ILE A 35 13.77 -51.71 -20.00
CA ILE A 35 14.00 -51.60 -21.45
C ILE A 35 14.82 -50.34 -21.69
N SER A 36 16.06 -50.54 -22.12
CA SER A 36 16.87 -49.55 -22.81
C SER A 36 16.40 -49.42 -24.25
N SER A 37 16.34 -48.21 -24.80
CA SER A 37 16.76 -47.97 -26.18
C SER A 37 17.01 -46.48 -26.41
N ASN A 38 18.10 -46.25 -27.14
CA ASN A 38 18.59 -44.96 -27.63
C ASN A 38 17.57 -44.25 -28.52
N ALA A 39 17.42 -42.93 -28.34
CA ALA A 39 17.08 -42.02 -29.43
C ALA A 39 17.43 -40.58 -29.03
N VAL A 40 18.54 -40.08 -29.56
CA VAL A 40 18.77 -38.65 -29.76
C VAL A 40 17.86 -38.20 -30.90
N PRO A 41 17.14 -37.07 -30.76
CA PRO A 41 17.19 -36.12 -31.86
C PRO A 41 17.28 -34.65 -31.42
N ALA A 42 18.14 -33.94 -32.18
CA ALA A 42 18.05 -32.56 -32.61
C ALA A 42 17.96 -31.45 -31.55
N SER A 43 19.08 -30.75 -31.38
CA SER A 43 19.15 -29.42 -30.78
C SER A 43 18.19 -28.44 -31.48
N PRO A 44 17.42 -27.63 -30.75
CA PRO A 44 16.93 -26.38 -31.30
C PRO A 44 18.08 -25.38 -31.33
N SER A 45 18.32 -24.85 -32.51
CA SER A 45 19.21 -23.75 -32.84
C SER A 45 19.20 -22.64 -31.79
N ARG A 46 20.39 -22.37 -31.22
CA ARG A 46 20.70 -21.12 -30.51
C ARG A 46 20.43 -19.94 -31.46
N VAL A 47 19.27 -19.33 -31.31
CA VAL A 47 19.07 -17.96 -31.78
C VAL A 47 19.74 -17.07 -30.74
N LEU A 48 20.91 -16.54 -31.10
CA LEU A 48 21.61 -15.49 -30.39
C LEU A 48 20.71 -14.25 -30.36
N PHE A 49 19.87 -14.14 -29.32
CA PHE A 49 19.23 -12.87 -28.98
C PHE A 49 20.30 -11.98 -28.35
N GLY A 50 20.58 -10.86 -29.01
CA GLY A 50 21.41 -9.79 -28.45
C GLY A 50 20.81 -9.30 -27.14
N GLU A 51 21.44 -9.72 -26.06
CA GLU A 51 21.13 -9.39 -24.67
C GLU A 51 21.38 -7.89 -24.47
N LYS A 52 20.31 -7.09 -24.54
CA LYS A 52 20.27 -5.81 -23.84
C LYS A 52 19.56 -6.06 -22.52
N ASP A 53 20.36 -6.36 -21.51
CA ASP A 53 19.97 -6.40 -20.12
C ASP A 53 19.19 -5.14 -19.73
N TYR A 54 17.87 -5.26 -19.66
CA TYR A 54 17.05 -4.33 -18.89
C TYR A 54 16.82 -4.98 -17.54
N SER A 55 17.84 -4.89 -16.68
CA SER A 55 17.71 -5.20 -15.26
C SER A 55 16.63 -4.30 -14.67
N TYR A 56 15.64 -4.92 -14.03
CA TYR A 56 14.58 -4.22 -13.33
C TYR A 56 15.15 -3.77 -11.98
N SER A 57 15.70 -2.56 -11.93
CA SER A 57 16.11 -1.92 -10.69
C SER A 57 14.85 -1.56 -9.89
N GLN A 58 14.42 -2.49 -9.04
CA GLN A 58 13.96 -2.06 -7.72
C GLN A 58 15.13 -1.30 -7.08
N HIS A 59 14.83 -0.23 -6.33
CA HIS A 59 15.84 0.53 -5.59
C HIS A 59 16.81 -0.37 -4.80
N GLU A 60 17.93 -0.69 -5.44
CA GLU A 60 19.21 -1.16 -4.90
C GLU A 60 20.28 -0.37 -5.68
N GLU A 61 20.34 0.94 -5.42
CA GLU A 61 21.49 1.77 -5.77
C GLU A 61 22.23 2.04 -4.46
N PHE A 62 22.90 1.01 -3.94
CA PHE A 62 23.91 1.08 -2.87
C PHE A 62 24.74 -0.22 -2.87
N ASP A 63 25.32 -0.56 -4.01
CA ASP A 63 26.40 -1.56 -4.11
C ASP A 63 27.56 -0.93 -4.88
N GLU A 64 28.33 -0.08 -4.19
CA GLU A 64 29.72 0.22 -4.58
C GLU A 64 30.52 0.84 -3.42
N LEU A 65 30.50 0.22 -2.24
CA LEU A 65 31.43 0.55 -1.15
C LEU A 65 31.74 -0.71 -0.32
N ASP A 66 32.33 -1.73 -0.93
CA ASP A 66 32.95 -2.85 -0.19
C ASP A 66 34.44 -2.90 -0.53
N GLY A 67 35.28 -2.63 0.47
CA GLY A 67 36.72 -2.69 0.31
C GLY A 67 37.54 -2.09 1.45
N VAL A 68 37.15 -2.28 2.73
CA VAL A 68 38.11 -2.04 3.84
C VAL A 68 37.98 -3.14 4.89
N SER A 69 39.06 -3.91 5.04
CA SER A 69 39.24 -5.04 5.95
C SER A 69 38.94 -4.72 7.41
N LEU A 70 38.26 -5.64 8.09
CA LEU A 70 37.72 -5.52 9.44
C LEU A 70 38.73 -5.84 10.57
N THR A 71 40.03 -5.84 10.31
CA THR A 71 41.05 -6.33 11.26
C THR A 71 41.72 -5.26 12.14
N GLY A 72 41.34 -3.98 12.05
CA GLY A 72 41.99 -2.89 12.81
C GLY A 72 41.17 -2.22 13.94
N ARG A 73 39.96 -2.70 14.26
CA ARG A 73 38.94 -1.92 15.00
C ARG A 73 39.06 -1.85 16.53
N PHE A 74 40.24 -2.03 17.15
CA PHE A 74 40.36 -1.80 18.61
C PHE A 74 41.56 -0.95 19.03
N ALA A 75 42.21 -0.24 18.10
CA ALA A 75 43.29 0.69 18.42
C ALA A 75 42.81 2.12 18.80
N TRP A 76 41.51 2.44 18.71
CA TRP A 76 40.99 3.82 18.85
C TRP A 76 40.88 4.36 20.29
N LEU A 77 41.24 3.57 21.31
CA LEU A 77 41.10 3.98 22.72
C LEU A 77 42.24 4.90 23.22
N ARG A 78 43.12 5.40 22.34
CA ARG A 78 44.14 6.37 22.71
C ARG A 78 43.78 7.79 22.25
N CYS A 79 43.42 8.60 23.23
CA CYS A 79 43.41 10.08 23.27
C CYS A 79 43.10 10.82 21.97
N TYR A 80 41.82 11.18 21.77
CA TYR A 80 41.45 12.20 20.77
C TYR A 80 41.84 13.60 21.27
N SER A 81 42.49 14.38 20.41
CA SER A 81 42.71 15.80 20.64
C SER A 81 41.39 16.58 20.45
N TRP A 82 41.21 17.68 21.19
CA TRP A 82 40.02 18.54 21.10
C TRP A 82 39.75 19.06 19.67
N ALA A 83 40.76 19.14 18.81
CA ALA A 83 40.63 19.55 17.42
C ALA A 83 39.96 18.48 16.53
N GLU A 84 40.19 17.20 16.79
CA GLU A 84 39.52 16.09 16.07
C GLU A 84 38.09 15.91 16.55
N ALA A 85 37.83 16.08 17.85
CA ALA A 85 36.47 16.15 18.39
C ALA A 85 35.66 17.30 17.75
N PHE A 86 36.29 18.46 17.50
CA PHE A 86 35.65 19.60 16.83
C PHE A 86 35.44 19.40 15.32
N ARG A 87 36.32 18.66 14.63
CA ARG A 87 36.10 18.27 13.22
C ARG A 87 35.01 17.21 13.11
N LEU A 88 35.01 16.21 13.99
CA LEU A 88 33.95 15.21 14.08
C LEU A 88 32.61 15.83 14.47
N SER A 89 32.59 16.87 15.31
CA SER A 89 31.37 17.62 15.61
C SER A 89 30.90 18.46 14.42
N ARG A 90 31.79 19.09 13.64
CA ARG A 90 31.42 19.80 12.40
C ARG A 90 30.93 18.87 11.29
N VAL A 91 31.56 17.71 11.11
CA VAL A 91 31.10 16.66 10.20
C VAL A 91 29.77 16.07 10.70
N GLY A 92 29.65 15.84 12.00
CA GLY A 92 28.41 15.39 12.65
C GLY A 92 27.27 16.41 12.53
N ILE A 93 27.55 17.71 12.69
CA ILE A 93 26.62 18.82 12.47
C ILE A 93 26.26 18.91 10.98
N GLY A 94 27.22 18.76 10.07
CA GLY A 94 26.96 18.74 8.63
C GLY A 94 26.07 17.56 8.20
N ILE A 95 26.32 16.36 8.74
CA ILE A 95 25.49 15.16 8.54
C ILE A 95 24.10 15.36 9.16
N PHE A 96 24.02 15.94 10.35
CA PHE A 96 22.78 16.24 11.05
C PHE A 96 21.92 17.28 10.30
N ILE A 97 22.54 18.37 9.84
CA ILE A 97 21.89 19.39 9.00
C ILE A 97 21.45 18.77 7.68
N ALA A 98 22.28 17.93 7.04
CA ALA A 98 21.91 17.23 5.81
C ALA A 98 20.76 16.23 6.01
N ALA A 99 20.71 15.58 7.17
CA ALA A 99 19.63 14.68 7.56
C ALA A 99 18.31 15.41 7.83
N ILE A 100 18.38 16.68 8.27
CA ILE A 100 17.21 17.51 8.61
C ILE A 100 16.71 18.35 7.43
N LEU A 101 17.58 18.83 6.53
CA LEU A 101 17.12 19.63 5.39
C LEU A 101 16.21 18.77 4.49
N PRO A 102 15.04 19.26 4.05
CA PRO A 102 14.19 18.50 3.15
C PRO A 102 14.90 18.10 1.85
N SER A 103 14.66 16.89 1.39
CA SER A 103 15.31 16.32 0.20
C SER A 103 15.17 17.18 -1.07
N PHE A 104 14.08 17.95 -1.19
CA PHE A 104 13.85 18.85 -2.34
C PHE A 104 14.78 20.08 -2.39
N PHE A 105 15.47 20.43 -1.30
CA PHE A 105 16.52 21.45 -1.32
C PHE A 105 17.85 20.90 -1.86
N PHE A 106 18.06 19.58 -1.80
CA PHE A 106 19.22 18.95 -2.41
C PHE A 106 18.96 18.75 -3.90
N LYS A 107 19.55 19.63 -4.71
CA LYS A 107 19.45 19.59 -6.16
C LYS A 107 20.18 18.34 -6.68
N ASN A 108 19.48 17.22 -6.76
CA ASN A 108 20.01 16.02 -7.41
C ASN A 108 20.24 16.34 -8.89
N ARG A 109 21.52 16.42 -9.30
CA ARG A 109 21.96 16.51 -10.70
C ARG A 109 21.76 15.19 -11.47
N ALA A 110 21.09 14.21 -10.87
CA ALA A 110 20.80 12.94 -11.53
C ALA A 110 19.89 13.17 -12.75
N PRO A 111 20.15 12.50 -13.89
CA PRO A 111 19.28 12.57 -15.06
C PRO A 111 17.85 12.18 -14.68
N LYS A 112 16.83 12.80 -15.30
CA LYS A 112 15.42 12.44 -15.09
C LYS A 112 15.24 10.96 -15.41
N ALA A 113 15.17 10.12 -14.38
CA ALA A 113 14.98 8.68 -14.55
C ALA A 113 13.71 8.42 -15.36
N LYS A 114 13.79 7.52 -16.35
CA LYS A 114 12.60 7.10 -17.09
C LYS A 114 11.64 6.43 -16.11
N LEU A 115 10.39 6.91 -16.08
CA LEU A 115 9.36 6.30 -15.25
C LEU A 115 9.11 4.87 -15.73
N HIS A 116 9.08 3.93 -14.78
CA HIS A 116 8.74 2.54 -15.10
C HIS A 116 7.22 2.41 -15.36
N PRO A 117 6.78 1.35 -16.07
CA PRO A 117 5.37 1.17 -16.45
C PRO A 117 4.33 1.28 -15.32
N THR A 118 4.68 0.90 -14.08
CA THR A 118 3.73 0.97 -12.94
C THR A 118 4.03 2.14 -11.99
N ALA A 119 4.82 3.13 -12.42
CA ALA A 119 5.15 4.31 -11.61
C ALA A 119 3.91 5.14 -11.22
N TYR A 120 2.82 5.07 -12.00
CA TYR A 120 1.56 5.69 -11.63
C TYR A 120 0.97 5.09 -10.33
N LEU A 121 1.25 3.83 -10.00
CA LEU A 121 0.82 3.21 -8.74
C LEU A 121 1.58 3.78 -7.54
N ASP A 122 2.88 4.06 -7.69
CA ASP A 122 3.66 4.75 -6.66
C ASP A 122 3.14 6.18 -6.43
N GLY A 123 2.81 6.88 -7.52
CA GLY A 123 2.21 8.22 -7.43
C GLY A 123 0.80 8.21 -6.83
N LEU A 124 -0.03 7.23 -7.20
CA LEU A 124 -1.36 7.02 -6.63
C LEU A 124 -1.27 6.75 -5.13
N ARG A 125 -0.33 5.88 -4.70
CA ARG A 125 -0.02 5.63 -3.29
C ARG A 125 0.38 6.94 -2.58
N GLY A 126 1.21 7.75 -3.20
CA GLY A 126 1.61 9.06 -2.65
C GLY A 126 0.43 10.01 -2.43
N VAL A 127 -0.40 10.19 -3.45
CA VAL A 127 -1.59 11.05 -3.37
C VAL A 127 -2.59 10.52 -2.34
N ALA A 128 -2.80 9.20 -2.29
CA ALA A 128 -3.65 8.56 -1.30
C ALA A 128 -3.16 8.81 0.13
N ALA A 129 -1.84 8.73 0.40
CA ALA A 129 -1.27 9.02 1.71
C ALA A 129 -1.49 10.47 2.13
N PHE A 130 -1.37 11.39 1.18
CA PHE A 130 -1.65 12.80 1.41
C PHE A 130 -3.13 13.06 1.72
N PHE A 131 -4.05 12.38 1.04
CA PHE A 131 -5.49 12.47 1.32
C PHE A 131 -5.86 11.84 2.68
N VAL A 132 -5.16 10.79 3.13
CA VAL A 132 -5.30 10.27 4.51
C VAL A 132 -4.85 11.32 5.53
N PHE A 133 -3.73 11.99 5.29
CA PHE A 133 -3.31 13.11 6.14
C PHE A 133 -4.36 14.22 6.20
N ILE A 134 -4.90 14.64 5.04
CA ILE A 134 -5.96 15.65 4.97
C ILE A 134 -7.21 15.17 5.72
N HIS A 135 -7.59 13.90 5.60
CA HIS A 135 -8.75 13.32 6.29
C HIS A 135 -8.68 13.52 7.81
N HIS A 136 -7.58 13.07 8.43
CA HIS A 136 -7.40 13.22 9.87
C HIS A 136 -7.32 14.68 10.30
N PHE A 137 -6.59 15.51 9.54
CA PHE A 137 -6.51 16.93 9.83
C PHE A 137 -7.87 17.65 9.71
N ILE A 138 -8.60 17.45 8.62
CA ILE A 138 -9.82 18.24 8.33
C ILE A 138 -11.00 17.83 9.21
N LEU A 139 -11.15 16.54 9.54
CA LEU A 139 -12.29 16.05 10.33
C LEU A 139 -12.18 16.44 11.81
N ASP A 140 -10.97 16.66 12.32
CA ASP A 140 -10.79 17.20 13.67
C ASP A 140 -11.20 18.68 13.75
N TRP A 141 -10.93 19.46 12.71
CA TRP A 141 -11.31 20.87 12.60
C TRP A 141 -12.78 21.06 12.20
N PHE A 142 -13.31 20.23 11.31
CA PHE A 142 -14.66 20.33 10.76
C PHE A 142 -15.39 18.97 10.79
N PRO A 143 -15.88 18.53 11.96
CA PRO A 143 -16.48 17.21 12.13
C PRO A 143 -17.74 16.98 11.27
N ALA A 144 -18.46 18.07 10.94
CA ALA A 144 -19.63 18.03 10.06
C ALA A 144 -19.32 17.47 8.66
N LEU A 145 -18.08 17.59 8.18
CA LEU A 145 -17.67 17.05 6.88
C LEU A 145 -17.68 15.51 6.83
N SER A 146 -17.83 14.83 7.97
CA SER A 146 -18.01 13.37 8.03
C SER A 146 -19.37 12.93 7.48
N SER A 147 -20.43 13.71 7.72
CA SER A 147 -21.81 13.48 7.21
C SER A 147 -21.91 13.73 5.72
N GLY A 148 -22.73 12.95 5.01
CA GLY A 148 -22.93 13.07 3.57
C GLY A 148 -23.64 14.36 3.14
N TYR A 149 -23.47 14.78 1.89
CA TYR A 149 -24.15 15.97 1.38
C TYR A 149 -25.67 15.77 1.33
N SER A 150 -26.41 16.73 1.85
CA SER A 150 -27.87 16.72 2.01
C SER A 150 -28.42 15.55 2.85
N SER A 151 -27.62 14.99 3.77
CA SER A 151 -28.12 14.01 4.74
C SER A 151 -28.95 14.64 5.87
N SER A 152 -28.74 15.92 6.14
CA SER A 152 -29.54 16.75 7.05
C SER A 152 -29.64 18.20 6.51
N PRO A 153 -30.57 19.03 7.02
CA PRO A 153 -30.66 20.43 6.63
C PRO A 153 -29.38 21.26 6.87
N ALA A 154 -28.50 20.82 7.78
CA ALA A 154 -27.22 21.47 8.09
C ALA A 154 -26.04 20.96 7.22
N ASP A 155 -26.21 19.83 6.52
CA ASP A 155 -25.17 19.15 5.76
C ASP A 155 -25.21 19.56 4.28
N VAL A 156 -24.95 20.83 3.99
CA VAL A 156 -25.02 21.38 2.62
C VAL A 156 -23.72 22.03 2.16
N TRP A 157 -22.58 21.60 2.72
CA TRP A 157 -21.27 22.17 2.46
C TRP A 157 -20.72 21.70 1.10
N PHE A 158 -20.10 22.60 0.34
CA PHE A 158 -19.47 22.28 -0.95
C PHE A 158 -18.46 21.12 -0.84
N LEU A 159 -17.68 21.08 0.25
CA LEU A 159 -16.71 20.01 0.49
C LEU A 159 -17.35 18.62 0.67
N GLN A 160 -18.63 18.54 1.08
CA GLN A 160 -19.31 17.26 1.25
C GLN A 160 -19.70 16.59 -0.09
N TRP A 161 -19.62 17.31 -1.21
CA TRP A 161 -19.95 16.77 -2.54
C TRP A 161 -19.08 15.55 -2.86
N PRO A 162 -19.64 14.43 -3.38
CA PRO A 162 -18.90 13.18 -3.54
C PRO A 162 -17.55 13.30 -4.26
N PHE A 163 -17.51 14.00 -5.39
CA PHE A 163 -16.28 14.16 -6.17
C PHE A 163 -15.27 15.15 -5.55
N VAL A 164 -15.70 16.01 -4.63
CA VAL A 164 -14.83 16.93 -3.90
C VAL A 164 -14.32 16.27 -2.62
N ARG A 165 -15.19 15.51 -1.93
CA ARG A 165 -14.90 14.74 -0.71
C ARG A 165 -13.73 13.80 -0.85
N ILE A 166 -13.48 13.27 -2.05
CA ILE A 166 -12.38 12.33 -2.32
C ILE A 166 -11.03 12.83 -1.78
N VAL A 167 -10.80 14.16 -1.79
CA VAL A 167 -9.56 14.81 -1.33
C VAL A 167 -9.30 14.58 0.17
N TYR A 168 -10.35 14.31 0.95
CA TYR A 168 -10.26 13.99 2.38
C TYR A 168 -10.93 12.65 2.73
N SER A 169 -11.13 11.75 1.76
CA SER A 169 -11.70 10.43 2.02
C SER A 169 -10.64 9.40 2.42
N GLY A 170 -10.11 9.53 3.64
CA GLY A 170 -8.99 8.70 4.13
C GLY A 170 -9.29 7.21 4.14
N ARG A 171 -10.49 6.80 4.57
CA ARG A 171 -10.89 5.38 4.62
C ARG A 171 -10.88 4.73 3.22
N GLY A 172 -11.33 5.45 2.19
CA GLY A 172 -11.26 4.99 0.81
C GLY A 172 -9.82 4.87 0.29
N MET A 173 -8.95 5.81 0.66
CA MET A 173 -7.52 5.75 0.31
C MET A 173 -6.82 4.53 0.92
N VAL A 174 -7.21 4.11 2.12
CA VAL A 174 -6.71 2.85 2.71
C VAL A 174 -7.11 1.64 1.89
N ALA A 175 -8.35 1.60 1.36
CA ALA A 175 -8.76 0.53 0.47
C ALA A 175 -7.93 0.49 -0.83
N LEU A 176 -7.59 1.66 -1.39
CA LEU A 176 -6.66 1.76 -2.53
C LEU A 176 -5.27 1.23 -2.18
N PHE A 177 -4.74 1.50 -0.98
CA PHE A 177 -3.46 0.93 -0.57
C PHE A 177 -3.44 -0.59 -0.62
N PHE A 178 -4.49 -1.25 -0.13
CA PHE A 178 -4.54 -2.71 -0.12
C PHE A 178 -4.56 -3.31 -1.54
N VAL A 179 -5.25 -2.67 -2.49
CA VAL A 179 -5.21 -3.09 -3.91
C VAL A 179 -3.80 -2.90 -4.49
N ILE A 180 -3.18 -1.74 -4.26
CA ILE A 180 -1.82 -1.45 -4.74
C ILE A 180 -0.80 -2.43 -4.12
N SER A 181 -0.91 -2.71 -2.82
CA SER A 181 -0.08 -3.67 -2.10
C SER A 181 -0.19 -5.06 -2.74
N GLY A 182 -1.41 -5.56 -2.97
CA GLY A 182 -1.62 -6.84 -3.66
C GLY A 182 -1.00 -6.91 -5.06
N TYR A 183 -1.11 -5.82 -5.84
CA TYR A 183 -0.53 -5.72 -7.18
C TYR A 183 1.01 -5.78 -7.14
N VAL A 184 1.63 -4.89 -6.35
CA VAL A 184 3.10 -4.72 -6.31
C VAL A 184 3.78 -5.98 -5.75
N LEU A 185 3.19 -6.61 -4.74
CA LEU A 185 3.69 -7.86 -4.16
C LEU A 185 3.68 -9.02 -5.16
N SER A 186 2.75 -9.01 -6.11
CA SER A 186 2.56 -10.10 -7.08
C SER A 186 3.41 -9.94 -8.35
N TYR A 187 3.76 -8.70 -8.70
CA TYR A 187 4.33 -8.36 -10.00
C TYR A 187 5.58 -9.18 -10.39
N LYS A 188 6.61 -9.20 -9.54
CA LYS A 188 7.87 -9.91 -9.84
C LYS A 188 7.65 -11.41 -9.95
N CYS A 189 6.87 -11.98 -9.03
CA CYS A 189 6.57 -13.41 -8.99
C CYS A 189 5.78 -13.87 -10.23
N LEU A 190 4.68 -13.18 -10.56
CA LEU A 190 3.87 -13.51 -11.75
C LEU A 190 4.66 -13.39 -13.05
N ARG A 191 5.57 -12.40 -13.14
CA ARG A 191 6.48 -12.26 -14.28
C ARG A 191 7.37 -13.49 -14.46
N GLN A 192 7.95 -14.00 -13.37
CA GLN A 192 8.82 -15.19 -13.39
C GLN A 192 8.03 -16.48 -13.68
N VAL A 193 6.85 -16.64 -13.08
CA VAL A 193 5.95 -17.78 -13.35
C VAL A 193 5.62 -17.88 -14.84
N ARG A 194 5.37 -16.75 -15.50
CA ARG A 194 5.08 -16.69 -16.94
C ARG A 194 6.28 -16.97 -17.83
N ARG A 195 7.50 -16.72 -17.35
CA ARG A 195 8.75 -17.08 -18.02
C ARG A 195 9.18 -18.52 -17.74
N HIS A 196 8.37 -19.29 -17.01
CA HIS A 196 8.70 -20.64 -16.57
C HIS A 196 9.94 -20.71 -15.66
N GLU A 197 10.30 -19.61 -14.98
CA GLU A 197 11.45 -19.50 -14.07
C GLU A 197 11.08 -19.92 -12.63
N LEU A 198 10.74 -21.19 -12.42
CA LEU A 198 10.23 -21.66 -11.12
C LEU A 198 11.21 -21.45 -9.96
N SER A 199 12.50 -21.69 -10.17
CA SER A 199 13.53 -21.49 -9.14
C SER A 199 13.60 -20.04 -8.69
N GLY A 200 13.60 -19.10 -9.65
CA GLY A 200 13.60 -17.66 -9.38
C GLY A 200 12.30 -17.18 -8.71
N THR A 201 11.17 -17.80 -9.04
CA THR A 201 9.89 -17.58 -8.34
C THR A 201 9.98 -17.96 -6.87
N LEU A 202 10.48 -19.17 -6.58
CA LEU A 202 10.62 -19.64 -5.20
C LEU A 202 11.57 -18.75 -4.41
N GLU A 203 12.72 -18.39 -4.98
CA GLU A 203 13.68 -17.50 -4.34
C GLU A 203 13.06 -16.11 -4.04
N THR A 204 12.30 -15.57 -4.99
CA THR A 204 11.58 -14.30 -4.82
C THR A 204 10.54 -14.37 -3.71
N LEU A 205 9.74 -15.44 -3.64
CA LEU A 205 8.71 -15.63 -2.62
C LEU A 205 9.33 -15.78 -1.23
N THR A 206 10.28 -16.69 -1.06
CA THR A 206 10.94 -16.92 0.23
C THR A 206 11.64 -15.66 0.72
N SER A 207 12.30 -14.94 -0.19
CA SER A 207 12.95 -13.66 0.10
C SER A 207 11.96 -12.55 0.48
N SER A 208 10.75 -12.57 -0.09
CA SER A 208 9.71 -11.59 0.20
C SER A 208 9.05 -11.84 1.56
N VAL A 209 8.74 -13.11 1.86
CA VAL A 209 8.20 -13.53 3.17
C VAL A 209 9.17 -13.17 4.29
N PHE A 210 10.45 -13.56 4.17
CA PHE A 210 11.46 -13.34 5.20
C PHE A 210 11.63 -11.87 5.59
N ARG A 211 11.70 -10.98 4.60
CA ARG A 211 11.94 -9.55 4.84
C ARG A 211 10.67 -8.77 5.22
N ARG A 212 9.47 -9.31 4.97
CA ARG A 212 8.21 -8.56 5.13
C ARG A 212 8.00 -8.10 6.56
N GLY A 213 8.24 -8.98 7.53
CA GLY A 213 8.12 -8.66 8.96
C GLY A 213 9.06 -7.52 9.35
N ILE A 214 10.34 -7.60 8.99
CA ILE A 214 11.33 -6.56 9.31
C ILE A 214 10.94 -5.21 8.69
N ARG A 215 10.55 -5.21 7.41
CA ARG A 215 10.20 -3.98 6.68
C ARG A 215 8.96 -3.27 7.25
N LEU A 216 7.98 -4.02 7.73
CA LEU A 216 6.76 -3.44 8.32
C LEU A 216 6.95 -3.10 9.80
N PHE A 217 7.50 -4.01 10.58
CA PHE A 217 7.51 -3.90 12.05
C PHE A 217 8.63 -3.00 12.59
N LEU A 218 9.78 -2.91 11.91
CA LEU A 218 10.88 -2.07 12.40
C LEU A 218 10.55 -0.56 12.38
N PRO A 219 10.02 0.01 11.27
CA PRO A 219 9.64 1.42 11.25
C PRO A 219 8.53 1.76 12.26
N ILE A 220 7.52 0.91 12.42
CA ILE A 220 6.43 1.17 13.39
C ILE A 220 6.92 1.09 14.83
N THR A 221 7.89 0.21 15.12
CA THR A 221 8.49 0.10 16.45
C THR A 221 9.18 1.42 16.81
N ILE A 222 9.95 1.96 15.86
CA ILE A 222 10.64 3.24 16.05
C ILE A 222 9.63 4.40 16.17
N SER A 223 8.61 4.44 15.30
CA SER A 223 7.58 5.50 15.35
C SER A 223 6.82 5.50 16.68
N THR A 224 6.30 4.35 17.11
CA THR A 224 5.55 4.23 18.38
C THR A 224 6.44 4.43 19.61
N PHE A 225 7.73 4.10 19.53
CA PHE A 225 8.68 4.43 20.58
C PHE A 225 8.91 5.95 20.68
N ILE A 226 8.94 6.67 19.56
CA ILE A 226 8.94 8.15 19.56
C ILE A 226 7.65 8.66 20.21
N SER A 227 6.48 8.11 19.86
CA SER A 227 5.22 8.44 20.53
C SER A 227 5.32 8.28 22.05
N LEU A 228 5.87 7.15 22.54
CA LEU A 228 6.09 6.92 23.96
C LEU A 228 6.86 8.07 24.61
N LEU A 229 7.94 8.54 23.99
CA LEU A 229 8.75 9.64 24.52
C LEU A 229 7.95 10.96 24.58
N ILE A 230 7.11 11.22 23.58
CA ILE A 230 6.24 12.40 23.51
C ILE A 230 5.20 12.38 24.64
N ILE A 231 4.58 11.22 24.90
CA ILE A 231 3.62 11.02 25.99
C ILE A 231 4.27 11.21 27.35
N ARG A 232 5.51 10.70 27.54
CA ARG A 232 6.27 10.91 28.78
C ARG A 232 6.52 12.39 29.08
N LYS A 233 6.61 13.23 28.04
CA LYS A 233 6.72 14.69 28.15
C LYS A 233 5.37 15.41 28.25
N ASN A 234 4.26 14.69 28.23
CA ASN A 234 2.90 15.21 28.28
C ASN A 234 2.58 16.19 27.14
N TRP A 235 3.10 15.90 25.94
CA TRP A 235 2.95 16.75 24.76
C TRP A 235 1.78 16.35 23.85
N TYR A 236 1.23 15.13 24.01
CA TYR A 236 0.01 14.71 23.31
C TYR A 236 -1.21 15.41 23.91
N ILE A 237 -2.07 15.88 23.01
CA ILE A 237 -3.33 16.52 23.35
C ILE A 237 -4.44 15.75 22.66
N HIS A 238 -5.48 15.43 23.42
CA HIS A 238 -6.67 14.73 22.92
C HIS A 238 -7.38 15.55 21.85
N ASP A 239 -7.96 14.89 20.85
CA ASP A 239 -8.84 15.58 19.93
C ASP A 239 -10.13 16.01 20.65
N PRO A 240 -10.77 17.11 20.22
CA PRO A 240 -11.94 17.63 20.92
C PRO A 240 -13.16 16.70 20.94
N GLN A 241 -13.21 15.71 20.05
CA GLN A 241 -14.29 14.72 19.98
C GLN A 241 -13.99 13.48 20.82
N TYR A 242 -12.77 13.35 21.37
CA TYR A 242 -12.24 12.13 21.96
C TYR A 242 -12.46 10.90 21.05
N ALA A 243 -12.45 11.12 19.74
CA ALA A 243 -12.73 10.09 18.75
C ALA A 243 -11.53 9.15 18.55
N ASN A 244 -10.31 9.64 18.82
CA ASN A 244 -9.08 8.88 18.64
C ASN A 244 -8.51 8.42 19.98
N LEU A 245 -8.07 7.17 20.00
CA LEU A 245 -7.43 6.56 21.16
C LEU A 245 -6.00 7.10 21.31
N LEU A 246 -5.72 7.77 22.42
CA LEU A 246 -4.37 8.12 22.85
C LEU A 246 -4.03 7.29 24.10
N PRO A 247 -2.76 6.92 24.29
CA PRO A 247 -2.36 6.14 25.44
C PRO A 247 -2.30 7.04 26.67
N GLU A 248 -2.63 6.46 27.82
CA GLU A 248 -2.53 7.14 29.09
C GLU A 248 -1.05 7.27 29.52
N ARG A 249 -0.73 8.43 30.11
CA ARG A 249 0.58 8.64 30.75
C ARG A 249 0.62 7.87 32.06
N LYS A 250 1.49 6.86 32.14
CA LYS A 250 1.75 6.08 33.37
C LYS A 250 2.66 6.85 34.33
N GLU A 251 2.75 6.43 35.59
CA GLU A 251 3.54 7.15 36.60
C GLU A 251 5.04 7.06 36.27
N THR A 252 5.52 5.82 36.06
CA THR A 252 6.95 5.56 35.81
C THR A 252 7.26 5.35 34.32
N LEU A 253 8.52 5.61 33.94
CA LEU A 253 9.00 5.29 32.59
C LEU A 253 8.94 3.79 32.31
N ARG A 254 9.21 2.97 33.34
CA ARG A 254 9.19 1.51 33.25
C ARG A 254 7.79 1.00 32.95
N GLU A 255 6.76 1.49 33.63
CA GLU A 255 5.37 1.14 33.32
C GLU A 255 4.99 1.55 31.89
N GLN A 256 5.33 2.76 31.47
CA GLN A 256 5.05 3.20 30.10
C GLN A 256 5.74 2.31 29.06
N PHE A 257 6.98 1.90 29.32
CA PHE A 257 7.70 0.98 28.43
C PHE A 257 7.01 -0.37 28.31
N TRP A 258 6.55 -0.96 29.43
CA TRP A 258 5.84 -2.24 29.39
C TRP A 258 4.46 -2.14 28.74
N ASP A 259 3.75 -1.03 28.96
CA ASP A 259 2.50 -0.69 28.29
C ASP A 259 2.69 -0.58 26.76
N TRP A 260 3.69 0.20 26.32
CA TRP A 260 4.07 0.27 24.91
C TRP A 260 4.48 -1.09 24.33
N ASN A 261 5.30 -1.86 25.05
CA ASN A 261 5.73 -3.18 24.60
C ASN A 261 4.54 -4.16 24.48
N HIS A 262 3.56 -4.07 25.37
CA HIS A 262 2.32 -4.85 25.27
C HIS A 262 1.54 -4.48 24.00
N HIS A 263 1.37 -3.19 23.73
CA HIS A 263 0.67 -2.74 22.52
C HIS A 263 1.44 -3.05 21.23
N LEU A 264 2.78 -3.00 21.27
CA LEU A 264 3.65 -3.43 20.17
C LEU A 264 3.52 -4.93 19.92
N TYR A 265 3.50 -5.76 20.98
CA TYR A 265 3.26 -7.20 20.88
C TYR A 265 1.92 -7.49 20.20
N LEU A 266 0.84 -6.81 20.61
CA LEU A 266 -0.46 -6.98 19.96
C LEU A 266 -0.42 -6.61 18.47
N THR A 267 0.19 -5.47 18.10
CA THR A 267 0.31 -5.05 16.69
C THR A 267 1.19 -5.98 15.85
N THR A 268 2.18 -6.63 16.45
CA THR A 268 3.15 -7.49 15.73
C THR A 268 2.78 -8.97 15.77
N ASN A 269 1.79 -9.38 16.56
CA ASN A 269 1.38 -10.77 16.71
C ASN A 269 0.64 -11.27 15.45
N PRO A 270 1.24 -12.18 14.65
CA PRO A 270 0.62 -12.66 13.42
C PRO A 270 -0.55 -13.63 13.65
N PHE A 271 -0.72 -14.10 14.90
CA PHE A 271 -1.78 -15.04 15.28
C PHE A 271 -3.00 -14.35 15.90
N GLN A 272 -2.99 -13.02 15.99
CA GLN A 272 -4.18 -12.28 16.40
C GLN A 272 -5.31 -12.53 15.42
N LEU A 273 -6.51 -12.79 15.92
CA LEU A 273 -7.70 -12.91 15.08
C LEU A 273 -8.00 -11.56 14.43
N ILE A 274 -7.92 -11.51 13.10
CA ILE A 274 -8.32 -10.35 12.29
C ILE A 274 -9.64 -10.73 11.62
N ASP A 275 -10.76 -10.43 12.29
CA ASP A 275 -12.10 -10.75 11.80
C ASP A 275 -12.64 -9.73 10.78
N GLY A 276 -11.86 -8.69 10.46
CA GLY A 276 -12.24 -7.64 9.53
C GLY A 276 -13.35 -6.72 10.05
N LYS A 277 -13.91 -6.98 11.23
CA LYS A 277 -14.96 -6.20 11.90
C LYS A 277 -14.35 -5.37 13.03
N ASN A 278 -13.72 -6.03 13.99
CA ASN A 278 -13.09 -5.46 15.18
C ASN A 278 -11.61 -5.16 14.90
N LEU A 279 -11.33 -3.90 14.58
CA LEU A 279 -9.97 -3.46 14.27
C LEU A 279 -9.28 -2.97 15.54
N TYR A 280 -8.16 -3.59 15.87
CA TYR A 280 -7.31 -3.13 16.97
C TYR A 280 -6.44 -1.96 16.50
N GLY A 281 -6.70 -0.76 17.02
CA GLY A 281 -5.84 0.41 16.86
C GLY A 281 -4.83 0.51 17.99
N ASN A 282 -3.55 0.67 17.67
CA ASN A 282 -2.51 0.83 18.68
C ASN A 282 -2.67 2.21 19.35
N PRO A 283 -2.79 2.32 20.69
CA PRO A 283 -2.93 3.62 21.34
C PRO A 283 -1.81 4.60 21.01
N TYR A 284 -0.57 4.14 20.82
CA TYR A 284 0.58 5.01 20.53
C TYR A 284 0.56 5.59 19.11
N ASP A 285 -0.23 4.98 18.22
CA ASP A 285 -0.58 5.49 16.90
C ASP A 285 -1.80 4.71 16.38
N GLY A 286 -2.98 5.31 16.53
CA GLY A 286 -4.27 4.66 16.24
C GLY A 286 -4.38 4.19 14.80
N HIS A 287 -3.65 4.80 13.88
CA HIS A 287 -3.67 4.46 12.46
C HIS A 287 -3.08 3.06 12.20
N LEU A 288 -2.18 2.57 13.06
CA LEU A 288 -1.47 1.28 12.87
C LEU A 288 -2.36 0.03 12.84
N TRP A 289 -3.68 0.16 12.99
CA TRP A 289 -4.65 -0.91 12.77
C TRP A 289 -4.51 -1.60 11.40
N THR A 290 -3.98 -0.89 10.38
CA THR A 290 -3.77 -1.46 9.04
C THR A 290 -2.57 -2.40 8.97
N ILE A 291 -1.59 -2.31 9.87
CA ILE A 291 -0.31 -3.04 9.74
C ILE A 291 -0.47 -4.56 9.91
N PRO A 292 -1.23 -5.07 10.90
CA PRO A 292 -1.53 -6.50 10.98
C PRO A 292 -2.23 -7.02 9.71
N ILE A 293 -3.14 -6.23 9.14
CA ILE A 293 -3.84 -6.55 7.90
C ILE A 293 -2.86 -6.60 6.73
N GLU A 294 -1.97 -5.60 6.60
CA GLU A 294 -0.94 -5.54 5.57
C GLU A 294 0.00 -6.74 5.63
N PHE A 295 0.36 -7.21 6.82
CA PHE A 295 1.15 -8.42 7.00
C PHE A 295 0.35 -9.66 6.57
N ARG A 296 -0.86 -9.87 7.11
CA ARG A 296 -1.73 -11.02 6.78
C ARG A 296 -2.02 -11.11 5.29
N GLY A 297 -2.47 -10.00 4.68
CA GLY A 297 -2.79 -9.93 3.24
C GLY A 297 -1.60 -10.28 2.37
N SER A 298 -0.39 -9.87 2.76
CA SER A 298 0.84 -10.25 2.05
C SER A 298 1.11 -11.74 2.10
N ILE A 299 0.99 -12.36 3.27
CA ILE A 299 1.20 -13.80 3.42
C ILE A 299 0.18 -14.58 2.59
N VAL A 300 -1.09 -14.18 2.59
CA VAL A 300 -2.13 -14.80 1.75
C VAL A 300 -1.79 -14.68 0.26
N VAL A 301 -1.35 -13.50 -0.21
CA VAL A 301 -0.88 -13.32 -1.60
C VAL A 301 0.30 -14.23 -1.92
N PHE A 302 1.32 -14.28 -1.07
CA PHE A 302 2.50 -15.13 -1.30
C PHE A 302 2.14 -16.63 -1.32
N LEU A 303 1.28 -17.08 -0.42
CA LEU A 303 0.80 -18.46 -0.41
C LEU A 303 -0.05 -18.79 -1.64
N THR A 304 -0.89 -17.85 -2.09
CA THR A 304 -1.69 -18.04 -3.30
C THR A 304 -0.79 -18.14 -4.53
N LEU A 305 0.23 -17.27 -4.65
CA LEU A 305 1.21 -17.33 -5.73
C LEU A 305 2.01 -18.63 -5.71
N LEU A 306 2.43 -19.10 -4.52
CA LEU A 306 3.12 -20.37 -4.35
C LEU A 306 2.26 -21.55 -4.79
N GLY A 307 1.02 -21.62 -4.31
CA GLY A 307 0.08 -22.70 -4.63
C GLY A 307 -0.32 -22.75 -6.10
N LEU A 308 -0.37 -21.58 -6.77
CA LEU A 308 -0.76 -21.47 -8.18
C LEU A 308 0.42 -21.44 -9.15
N ALA A 309 1.68 -21.43 -8.68
CA ALA A 309 2.87 -21.24 -9.52
C ALA A 309 2.99 -22.27 -10.66
N LYS A 310 2.55 -23.52 -10.43
CA LYS A 310 2.60 -24.62 -11.42
C LYS A 310 1.31 -24.84 -12.19
N THR A 311 0.28 -24.03 -11.95
CA THR A 311 -1.02 -24.20 -12.60
C THR A 311 -1.02 -23.60 -14.01
N LYS A 312 -1.83 -24.18 -14.90
CA LYS A 312 -2.11 -23.57 -16.21
C LYS A 312 -2.73 -22.19 -16.01
N GLN A 313 -2.43 -21.25 -16.90
CA GLN A 313 -2.87 -19.86 -16.79
C GLN A 313 -4.39 -19.69 -16.62
N VAL A 314 -5.21 -20.45 -17.36
CA VAL A 314 -6.67 -20.40 -17.23
C VAL A 314 -7.10 -20.86 -15.84
N VAL A 315 -6.54 -21.98 -15.35
CA VAL A 315 -6.81 -22.51 -14.01
C VAL A 315 -6.39 -21.52 -12.94
N ARG A 316 -5.19 -20.93 -13.07
CA ARG A 316 -4.69 -19.89 -12.18
C ARG A 316 -5.67 -18.72 -12.09
N LEU A 317 -6.06 -18.17 -13.24
CA LEU A 317 -6.97 -17.03 -13.31
C LEU A 317 -8.34 -17.37 -12.69
N SER A 318 -8.91 -18.52 -13.03
CA SER A 318 -10.18 -18.99 -12.46
C SER A 318 -10.12 -19.14 -10.94
N LEU A 319 -9.07 -19.78 -10.42
CA LEU A 319 -8.89 -19.94 -8.97
C LEU A 319 -8.67 -18.59 -8.27
N MET A 320 -7.93 -17.67 -8.88
CA MET A 320 -7.76 -16.32 -8.35
C MET A 320 -9.09 -15.55 -8.29
N ILE A 321 -9.93 -15.64 -9.33
CA ILE A 321 -11.26 -15.02 -9.35
C ILE A 321 -12.14 -15.63 -8.26
N VAL A 322 -12.21 -16.96 -8.18
CA VAL A 322 -13.01 -17.67 -7.17
C VAL A 322 -12.56 -17.29 -5.76
N LEU A 323 -11.26 -17.31 -5.47
CA LEU A 323 -10.73 -16.95 -4.16
C LEU A 323 -11.03 -15.49 -3.80
N THR A 324 -10.88 -14.57 -4.76
CA THR A 324 -11.18 -13.15 -4.57
C THR A 324 -12.66 -12.94 -4.22
N LEU A 325 -13.58 -13.49 -5.02
CA LEU A 325 -15.02 -13.38 -4.77
C LEU A 325 -15.44 -14.08 -3.47
N TYR A 326 -14.82 -15.21 -3.16
CA TYR A 326 -15.04 -15.92 -1.90
C TYR A 326 -14.68 -15.06 -0.69
N THR A 327 -13.53 -14.37 -0.70
CA THR A 327 -13.13 -13.49 0.41
C THR A 327 -14.10 -12.32 0.62
N LEU A 328 -14.65 -11.76 -0.47
CA LEU A 328 -15.69 -10.73 -0.39
C LEU A 328 -16.99 -11.29 0.21
N TYR A 329 -17.37 -12.51 -0.17
CA TYR A 329 -18.57 -13.19 0.33
C TYR A 329 -18.50 -13.46 1.84
N ILE A 330 -17.36 -13.93 2.34
CA ILE A 330 -17.15 -14.21 3.78
C ILE A 330 -16.77 -12.96 4.59
N THR A 331 -17.01 -11.76 4.05
CA THR A 331 -16.79 -10.45 4.73
C THR A 331 -15.33 -10.05 4.99
N HIS A 332 -14.37 -10.75 4.40
CA HIS A 332 -12.94 -10.39 4.41
C HIS A 332 -12.63 -9.39 3.29
N TRP A 333 -13.15 -8.17 3.44
CA TRP A 333 -12.95 -7.04 2.54
C TRP A 333 -11.46 -6.70 2.35
N ASP A 334 -10.65 -6.90 3.40
CA ASP A 334 -9.21 -6.72 3.39
C ASP A 334 -8.51 -7.68 2.42
N LEU A 335 -8.76 -8.99 2.56
CA LEU A 335 -8.18 -10.00 1.68
C LEU A 335 -8.69 -9.87 0.24
N PHE A 336 -9.97 -9.50 0.07
CA PHE A 336 -10.55 -9.21 -1.24
C PHE A 336 -9.74 -8.13 -1.98
N LEU A 337 -9.30 -7.07 -1.30
CA LEU A 337 -8.53 -5.99 -1.91
C LEU A 337 -7.13 -6.45 -2.35
N PHE A 338 -6.42 -7.17 -1.48
CA PHE A 338 -5.11 -7.73 -1.81
C PHE A 338 -5.17 -8.71 -2.98
N LEU A 339 -6.12 -9.63 -2.97
CA LEU A 339 -6.31 -10.61 -4.03
C LEU A 339 -6.79 -9.97 -5.33
N SER A 340 -7.62 -8.92 -5.25
CA SER A 340 -8.03 -8.11 -6.40
C SER A 340 -6.83 -7.40 -7.04
N GLY A 341 -5.89 -6.88 -6.24
CA GLY A 341 -4.63 -6.32 -6.72
C GLY A 341 -3.76 -7.35 -7.47
N MET A 342 -3.63 -8.55 -6.90
CA MET A 342 -2.96 -9.68 -7.55
C MET A 342 -3.64 -10.09 -8.87
N LEU A 343 -4.98 -10.12 -8.89
CA LEU A 343 -5.78 -10.41 -10.07
C LEU A 343 -5.60 -9.36 -11.17
N LEU A 344 -5.63 -8.08 -10.81
CA LEU A 344 -5.38 -6.99 -11.73
C LEU A 344 -3.97 -7.09 -12.35
N CYS A 345 -2.97 -7.47 -11.55
CA CYS A 345 -1.61 -7.70 -12.03
C CYS A 345 -1.53 -8.84 -13.07
N GLU A 346 -2.24 -9.95 -12.85
CA GLU A 346 -2.26 -11.07 -13.81
C GLU A 346 -2.98 -10.69 -15.11
N VAL A 347 -4.07 -9.93 -15.01
CA VAL A 347 -4.81 -9.39 -16.17
C VAL A 347 -3.94 -8.42 -16.98
N ASP A 348 -3.11 -7.60 -16.33
CA ASP A 348 -2.17 -6.71 -17.02
C ASP A 348 -1.11 -7.47 -17.80
N PHE A 349 -0.60 -8.58 -17.26
CA PHE A 349 0.32 -9.43 -18.01
C PHE A 349 -0.36 -10.14 -19.18
N LEU A 350 -1.63 -10.56 -19.06
CA LEU A 350 -2.41 -11.11 -20.17
C LEU A 350 -2.48 -10.11 -21.33
N ARG A 351 -2.89 -8.87 -21.03
CA ARG A 351 -3.00 -7.80 -22.02
C ARG A 351 -1.66 -7.49 -22.69
N SER A 352 -0.59 -7.38 -21.90
CA SER A 352 0.75 -7.07 -22.41
C SER A 352 1.27 -8.17 -23.36
N SER A 353 0.96 -9.43 -23.08
CA SER A 353 1.36 -10.57 -23.93
C SER A 353 0.65 -10.54 -25.29
N SER A 354 -0.66 -10.27 -25.32
CA SER A 354 -1.43 -10.15 -26.57
C SER A 354 -0.98 -8.97 -27.43
N THR A 355 -0.47 -7.90 -26.81
CA THR A 355 0.07 -6.73 -27.53
C THR A 355 1.41 -7.06 -28.19
N VAL A 356 2.23 -7.89 -27.54
CA VAL A 356 3.54 -8.33 -28.03
C VAL A 356 3.41 -9.41 -29.12
N GLU A 357 2.52 -10.38 -28.98
CA GLU A 357 2.25 -11.38 -30.05
C GLU A 357 1.76 -10.72 -31.35
N GLY A 358 0.97 -9.64 -31.26
CA GLY A 358 0.59 -8.83 -32.42
C GLY A 358 1.76 -8.10 -33.11
N HIS A 359 2.88 -7.91 -32.42
CA HIS A 359 4.10 -7.29 -32.95
C HIS A 359 5.19 -8.31 -33.37
N ILE A 360 5.12 -9.57 -32.90
CA ILE A 360 6.07 -10.65 -33.22
C ILE A 360 5.71 -11.38 -34.53
N LEU A 361 4.47 -11.27 -35.02
CA LEU A 361 4.23 -11.54 -36.43
C LEU A 361 5.18 -10.63 -37.24
N PRO A 362 6.05 -11.19 -38.09
CA PRO A 362 7.12 -10.42 -38.69
C PRO A 362 6.49 -9.20 -39.37
N GLN A 363 6.94 -8.01 -38.96
CA GLN A 363 6.80 -6.78 -39.73
C GLN A 363 7.58 -6.94 -41.04
N THR A 364 7.15 -7.89 -41.87
CA THR A 364 7.21 -7.73 -43.31
C THR A 364 6.64 -6.35 -43.57
N ARG A 365 7.34 -5.54 -44.38
CA ARG A 365 6.96 -4.16 -44.69
C ARG A 365 5.52 -4.16 -45.22
N LEU A 366 4.55 -4.00 -44.32
CA LEU A 366 3.15 -3.97 -44.68
C LEU A 366 2.95 -2.67 -45.47
N PRO A 367 2.22 -2.71 -46.60
CA PRO A 367 2.03 -1.55 -47.46
C PRO A 367 1.42 -0.38 -46.65
N PRO A 368 1.69 0.88 -47.02
CA PRO A 368 1.29 2.08 -46.26
C PRO A 368 -0.23 2.18 -46.00
N THR A 369 -1.04 1.43 -46.73
CA THR A 369 -2.49 1.25 -46.53
C THR A 369 -2.84 0.48 -45.26
N VAL A 370 -2.05 -0.51 -44.84
CA VAL A 370 -2.28 -1.33 -43.63
C VAL A 370 -1.89 -0.57 -42.36
N ASN A 371 -0.82 0.24 -42.40
CA ASN A 371 -0.50 1.17 -41.32
C ASN A 371 -1.61 2.20 -41.11
N ARG A 372 -2.22 2.68 -42.21
CA ARG A 372 -3.38 3.57 -42.14
C ARG A 372 -4.58 2.87 -41.49
N PHE A 373 -4.78 1.57 -41.71
CA PHE A 373 -5.84 0.77 -41.09
C PHE A 373 -5.57 0.48 -39.60
N TYR A 374 -4.32 0.21 -39.21
CA TYR A 374 -3.91 0.07 -37.82
C TYR A 374 -4.06 1.39 -37.04
N ASP A 375 -3.67 2.51 -37.64
CA ASP A 375 -3.91 3.85 -37.09
C ASP A 375 -5.40 4.18 -37.02
N LEU A 376 -6.20 3.80 -38.03
CA LEU A 376 -7.66 4.02 -38.02
C LEU A 376 -8.34 3.19 -36.92
N THR A 377 -7.98 1.91 -36.79
CA THR A 377 -8.52 1.03 -35.75
C THR A 377 -8.04 1.44 -34.35
N ALA A 378 -6.81 1.94 -34.19
CA ALA A 378 -6.34 2.54 -32.94
C ALA A 378 -7.10 3.84 -32.59
N ARG A 379 -7.43 4.67 -33.59
CA ARG A 379 -8.27 5.88 -33.45
C ARG A 379 -9.71 5.57 -33.04
N PHE A 380 -10.25 4.39 -33.38
CA PHE A 380 -11.58 3.95 -32.91
C PHE A 380 -11.51 3.22 -31.56
N LYS A 381 -10.43 2.48 -31.26
CA LYS A 381 -10.24 1.77 -29.98
C LYS A 381 -10.03 2.70 -28.78
N THR A 382 -9.37 3.84 -28.98
CA THR A 382 -9.11 4.83 -27.91
C THR A 382 -10.38 5.50 -27.36
N PRO A 383 -11.32 6.05 -28.17
CA PRO A 383 -12.57 6.59 -27.65
C PRO A 383 -13.46 5.49 -27.05
N LEU A 384 -13.49 4.29 -27.64
CA LEU A 384 -14.19 3.13 -27.05
C LEU A 384 -13.64 2.75 -25.68
N THR A 385 -12.33 2.86 -25.47
CA THR A 385 -11.70 2.63 -24.17
C THR A 385 -12.10 3.71 -23.16
N HIS A 386 -12.16 4.98 -23.58
CA HIS A 386 -12.64 6.06 -22.72
C HIS A 386 -14.12 5.95 -22.35
N LEU A 387 -14.96 5.42 -23.26
CA LEU A 387 -16.40 5.26 -23.03
C LEU A 387 -16.74 4.36 -21.83
N TRP A 388 -15.88 3.42 -21.46
CA TRP A 388 -16.07 2.61 -20.26
C TRP A 388 -15.12 2.99 -19.12
N THR A 389 -13.87 3.34 -19.40
CA THR A 389 -12.90 3.65 -18.31
C THR A 389 -13.25 4.94 -17.55
N LEU A 390 -13.79 5.97 -18.22
CA LEU A 390 -14.15 7.21 -17.53
C LEU A 390 -15.37 7.04 -16.61
N PRO A 391 -16.49 6.41 -17.05
CA PRO A 391 -17.58 6.10 -16.13
C PRO A 391 -17.17 5.16 -14.99
N THR A 392 -16.36 4.12 -15.26
CA THR A 392 -15.87 3.22 -14.22
C THR A 392 -14.98 3.97 -13.20
N PHE A 393 -14.13 4.88 -13.66
CA PHE A 393 -13.32 5.71 -12.78
C PHE A 393 -14.20 6.65 -11.94
N ALA A 394 -15.18 7.32 -12.56
CA ALA A 394 -16.10 8.20 -11.86
C ALA A 394 -16.93 7.45 -10.80
N LEU A 395 -17.42 6.25 -11.14
CA LEU A 395 -18.09 5.36 -10.20
C LEU A 395 -17.15 4.96 -9.06
N GLY A 396 -15.94 4.50 -9.38
CA GLY A 396 -14.93 4.14 -8.37
C GLY A 396 -14.63 5.28 -7.40
N VAL A 397 -14.45 6.51 -7.92
CA VAL A 397 -14.24 7.71 -7.10
C VAL A 397 -15.47 8.04 -6.25
N HIS A 398 -16.67 7.94 -6.80
CA HIS A 398 -17.91 8.15 -6.06
C HIS A 398 -18.05 7.15 -4.89
N LEU A 399 -17.71 5.88 -5.12
CA LEU A 399 -17.70 4.85 -4.07
C LEU A 399 -16.61 5.07 -3.05
N LEU A 400 -15.41 5.49 -3.46
CA LEU A 400 -14.33 5.84 -2.53
C LEU A 400 -14.65 7.08 -1.69
N ALA A 401 -15.58 7.92 -2.12
CA ALA A 401 -16.11 9.06 -1.38
C ALA A 401 -17.34 8.71 -0.51
N TYR A 402 -17.56 7.43 -0.20
CA TYR A 402 -18.67 7.00 0.65
C TYR A 402 -18.63 7.70 2.03
N PRO A 403 -19.74 8.33 2.50
CA PRO A 403 -19.74 9.09 3.74
C PRO A 403 -19.46 8.29 5.01
N ASP A 404 -18.75 8.90 5.96
CA ASP A 404 -18.43 8.29 7.26
C ASP A 404 -19.63 8.23 8.19
N ARG A 405 -20.53 9.22 8.09
CA ARG A 405 -21.77 9.29 8.86
C ARG A 405 -22.96 9.53 7.93
N GLN A 406 -24.13 9.05 8.35
CA GLN A 406 -25.42 9.28 7.70
C GLN A 406 -25.49 8.85 6.21
N ALA A 407 -24.69 7.88 5.77
CA ALA A 407 -24.73 7.39 4.38
C ALA A 407 -26.11 6.82 3.98
N ALA A 408 -26.84 6.22 4.92
CA ALA A 408 -28.20 5.72 4.71
C ALA A 408 -29.23 6.82 4.40
N LEU A 409 -28.93 8.08 4.75
CA LEU A 409 -29.78 9.25 4.51
C LEU A 409 -29.24 10.14 3.38
N THR A 410 -28.05 9.85 2.87
CA THR A 410 -27.36 10.71 1.90
C THR A 410 -27.82 10.39 0.48
N PRO A 411 -28.41 11.34 -0.28
CA PRO A 411 -28.74 11.13 -1.68
C PRO A 411 -27.57 10.58 -2.50
N GLY A 412 -27.84 9.61 -3.37
CA GLY A 412 -26.82 8.87 -4.11
C GLY A 412 -26.29 7.63 -3.38
N TYR A 413 -26.29 7.61 -2.04
CA TYR A 413 -25.83 6.47 -1.24
C TYR A 413 -26.97 5.70 -0.55
N ILE A 414 -28.19 6.25 -0.49
CA ILE A 414 -29.35 5.60 0.14
C ILE A 414 -29.57 4.21 -0.42
N SER A 415 -29.75 4.08 -1.74
CA SER A 415 -30.06 2.79 -2.36
C SER A 415 -28.95 1.76 -2.16
N MET A 416 -27.70 2.23 -2.18
CA MET A 416 -26.53 1.41 -1.95
C MET A 416 -26.51 0.84 -0.53
N THR A 417 -26.77 1.70 0.44
CA THR A 417 -26.70 1.39 1.87
C THR A 417 -27.88 0.52 2.31
N VAL A 418 -29.09 0.89 1.88
CA VAL A 418 -30.34 0.28 2.38
C VAL A 418 -30.73 -0.95 1.58
N TYR A 419 -30.54 -0.96 0.25
CA TYR A 419 -31.09 -2.01 -0.62
C TYR A 419 -30.03 -2.91 -1.26
N LEU A 420 -28.85 -2.39 -1.60
CA LEU A 420 -27.84 -3.14 -2.37
C LEU A 420 -26.73 -3.76 -1.52
N THR A 421 -26.63 -3.42 -0.24
CA THR A 421 -25.60 -3.99 0.64
C THR A 421 -25.98 -5.43 1.02
N PRO A 422 -25.10 -6.42 0.81
CA PRO A 422 -25.40 -7.81 1.17
C PRO A 422 -25.64 -7.98 2.68
N SER A 423 -26.55 -8.87 3.07
CA SER A 423 -26.95 -9.07 4.47
C SER A 423 -25.80 -9.53 5.37
N GLN A 424 -24.79 -10.21 4.81
CA GLN A 424 -23.57 -10.62 5.54
C GLN A 424 -22.78 -9.43 6.10
N TYR A 425 -22.92 -8.25 5.48
CA TYR A 425 -22.28 -7.00 5.91
C TYR A 425 -23.12 -6.21 6.92
N GLU A 426 -24.23 -6.77 7.39
CA GLU A 426 -24.98 -6.25 8.53
C GLU A 426 -25.38 -4.75 8.39
N PRO A 427 -26.06 -4.34 7.31
CA PRO A 427 -26.20 -2.92 6.95
C PRO A 427 -26.88 -2.03 8.00
N PHE A 428 -27.72 -2.60 8.85
CA PHE A 428 -28.45 -1.87 9.89
C PHE A 428 -27.78 -1.93 11.27
N THR A 429 -26.89 -2.90 11.50
CA THR A 429 -26.22 -3.09 12.81
C THR A 429 -24.75 -2.72 12.78
N ASN A 430 -24.10 -2.75 11.61
CA ASN A 430 -22.67 -2.48 11.45
C ASN A 430 -22.39 -1.55 10.25
N PRO A 431 -22.60 -0.23 10.40
CA PRO A 431 -22.39 0.73 9.30
C PRO A 431 -20.93 0.77 8.80
N ALA A 432 -19.96 0.41 9.66
CA ALA A 432 -18.56 0.34 9.27
C ALA A 432 -18.31 -0.78 8.24
N MET A 433 -18.98 -1.93 8.38
CA MET A 433 -18.87 -3.03 7.43
C MET A 433 -19.52 -2.68 6.09
N THR A 434 -20.67 -2.01 6.11
CA THR A 434 -21.31 -1.49 4.89
C THR A 434 -20.41 -0.53 4.13
N GLN A 435 -19.79 0.41 4.85
CA GLN A 435 -18.83 1.33 4.25
C GLN A 435 -17.63 0.56 3.65
N ARG A 436 -17.03 -0.36 4.41
CA ARG A 436 -15.86 -1.16 3.94
C ARG A 436 -16.18 -1.96 2.68
N PHE A 437 -17.38 -2.51 2.55
CA PHE A 437 -17.82 -3.19 1.33
C PHE A 437 -17.75 -2.25 0.11
N TRP A 438 -18.41 -1.10 0.18
CA TRP A 438 -18.46 -0.16 -0.95
C TRP A 438 -17.12 0.50 -1.26
N LEU A 439 -16.34 0.86 -0.23
CA LEU A 439 -14.97 1.34 -0.40
C LEU A 439 -14.10 0.30 -1.11
N SER A 440 -14.31 -0.98 -0.81
CA SER A 440 -13.54 -2.06 -1.44
C SER A 440 -13.85 -2.20 -2.92
N ILE A 441 -15.14 -2.16 -3.29
CA ILE A 441 -15.56 -2.14 -4.69
C ILE A 441 -15.02 -0.89 -5.40
N GLY A 442 -15.12 0.27 -4.76
CA GLY A 442 -14.60 1.54 -5.28
C GLY A 442 -13.11 1.48 -5.61
N ALA A 443 -12.30 0.97 -4.68
CA ALA A 443 -10.86 0.84 -4.87
C ALA A 443 -10.50 -0.05 -6.07
N VAL A 444 -11.17 -1.21 -6.21
CA VAL A 444 -10.95 -2.13 -7.33
C VAL A 444 -11.35 -1.48 -8.66
N LEU A 445 -12.51 -0.82 -8.73
CA LEU A 445 -12.97 -0.13 -9.95
C LEU A 445 -12.03 1.02 -10.34
N THR A 446 -11.57 1.81 -9.38
CA THR A 446 -10.62 2.90 -9.63
C THR A 446 -9.29 2.37 -10.17
N CYS A 447 -8.71 1.34 -9.55
CA CYS A 447 -7.48 0.71 -10.04
C CYS A 447 -7.65 0.05 -11.42
N LEU A 448 -8.79 -0.60 -11.66
CA LEU A 448 -9.13 -1.21 -12.94
C LEU A 448 -9.20 -0.13 -14.04
N ALA A 449 -9.96 0.94 -13.81
CA ALA A 449 -10.08 2.03 -14.77
C ALA A 449 -8.73 2.70 -15.07
N LEU A 450 -7.88 2.88 -14.04
CA LEU A 450 -6.53 3.42 -14.21
C LEU A 450 -5.65 2.50 -15.06
N SER A 451 -5.68 1.20 -14.81
CA SER A 451 -4.85 0.25 -15.56
C SER A 451 -5.27 0.15 -17.04
N PHE A 452 -6.57 0.22 -17.31
CA PHE A 452 -7.10 0.12 -18.67
C PHE A 452 -7.22 1.47 -19.41
N SER A 453 -6.87 2.58 -18.76
CA SER A 453 -6.96 3.90 -19.39
C SER A 453 -6.09 4.02 -20.65
N ALA A 454 -6.60 4.73 -21.66
CA ALA A 454 -5.88 5.04 -22.89
C ALA A 454 -5.22 6.44 -22.82
N PRO A 455 -4.14 6.69 -23.59
CA PRO A 455 -3.57 8.03 -23.72
C PRO A 455 -4.56 8.99 -24.38
N LEU A 456 -4.72 10.20 -23.83
CA LEU A 456 -5.55 11.23 -24.43
C LEU A 456 -4.83 11.82 -25.66
N SER A 457 -5.22 11.39 -26.86
CA SER A 457 -4.80 12.01 -28.12
C SER A 457 -5.70 13.22 -28.42
N LEU A 458 -5.61 14.28 -27.60
CA LEU A 458 -6.22 15.55 -27.97
C LEU A 458 -5.46 16.13 -29.17
N PRO A 459 -6.13 16.49 -30.28
CA PRO A 459 -5.47 17.29 -31.32
C PRO A 459 -5.06 18.62 -30.68
N SER A 460 -3.75 18.89 -30.66
CA SER A 460 -3.24 20.18 -30.17
C SER A 460 -3.91 21.32 -30.94
N ILE A 461 -4.49 22.29 -30.24
CA ILE A 461 -5.14 23.49 -30.80
C ILE A 461 -4.16 24.32 -31.67
N SER A 462 -2.86 24.05 -31.61
CA SER A 462 -1.85 24.61 -32.52
C SER A 462 -1.99 24.14 -33.99
N CYS A 463 -2.77 23.11 -34.29
CA CYS A 463 -2.95 22.60 -35.66
C CYS A 463 -3.76 23.55 -36.57
N PHE A 464 -4.40 24.60 -36.02
CA PHE A 464 -5.17 25.53 -36.84
C PHE A 464 -4.34 26.71 -37.40
N ARG A 465 -3.04 26.83 -37.07
CA ARG A 465 -2.27 28.04 -37.43
C ARG A 465 -0.92 27.89 -38.14
N ARG A 466 -0.45 26.71 -38.55
CA ARG A 466 0.76 26.65 -39.40
C ARG A 466 0.96 25.32 -40.12
N SER A 467 1.03 25.41 -41.45
CA SER A 467 1.69 24.55 -42.46
C SER A 467 1.50 23.02 -42.41
N PRO A 468 1.12 22.36 -43.53
CA PRO A 468 0.84 20.92 -43.60
C PRO A 468 2.06 19.98 -43.45
N SER A 469 3.26 20.47 -43.18
CA SER A 469 4.49 19.65 -43.13
C SER A 469 5.06 19.37 -41.74
N ALA A 470 4.40 19.77 -40.65
CA ALA A 470 4.86 19.53 -39.28
C ALA A 470 3.76 18.94 -38.37
N LEU A 471 3.20 17.80 -38.76
CA LEU A 471 2.27 16.99 -37.95
C LEU A 471 3.01 15.86 -37.21
N THR A 472 4.12 16.17 -36.54
CA THR A 472 4.60 15.31 -35.46
C THR A 472 3.76 15.61 -34.22
N ALA A 473 2.58 14.99 -34.15
CA ALA A 473 1.84 14.92 -32.91
C ALA A 473 2.77 14.35 -31.83
N THR A 474 3.18 15.17 -30.87
CA THR A 474 3.79 14.68 -29.63
C THR A 474 2.69 13.97 -28.85
N SER A 475 2.37 12.74 -29.27
CA SER A 475 1.46 11.86 -28.57
C SER A 475 2.09 11.61 -27.21
N SER A 476 1.52 12.20 -26.16
CA SER A 476 1.92 11.82 -24.81
C SER A 476 1.63 10.32 -24.68
N THR A 477 2.65 9.51 -24.47
CA THR A 477 2.51 8.06 -24.31
C THR A 477 1.81 7.67 -23.00
N VAL A 478 1.60 8.64 -22.09
CA VAL A 478 1.02 8.42 -20.77
C VAL A 478 -0.51 8.39 -20.84
N PRO A 479 -1.15 7.30 -20.36
CA PRO A 479 -2.60 7.19 -20.24
C PRO A 479 -3.23 8.36 -19.50
N SER A 480 -4.40 8.81 -19.95
CA SER A 480 -5.02 10.06 -19.48
C SER A 480 -5.27 10.09 -17.96
N LEU A 481 -5.84 9.02 -17.42
CA LEU A 481 -6.14 8.88 -15.99
C LEU A 481 -4.87 8.69 -15.13
N GLN A 482 -3.76 8.24 -15.73
CA GLN A 482 -2.48 8.05 -15.03
C GLN A 482 -1.66 9.34 -14.94
N ARG A 483 -1.94 10.36 -15.77
CA ARG A 483 -1.15 11.60 -15.83
C ARG A 483 -0.99 12.32 -14.48
N PRO A 484 -2.03 12.51 -13.65
CA PRO A 484 -1.86 13.21 -12.37
C PRO A 484 -0.84 12.51 -11.45
N PHE A 485 -0.81 11.18 -11.51
CA PHE A 485 0.04 10.33 -10.66
C PHE A 485 1.47 10.16 -11.19
N THR A 486 1.75 10.56 -12.43
CA THR A 486 3.11 10.55 -12.99
C THR A 486 3.84 11.88 -12.85
N SER A 487 3.22 12.86 -12.18
CA SER A 487 3.84 14.15 -11.86
C SER A 487 5.01 13.99 -10.87
N PRO A 488 6.06 14.84 -10.93
CA PRO A 488 7.17 14.78 -9.97
C PRO A 488 6.73 14.91 -8.51
N PHE A 489 5.70 15.70 -8.25
CA PHE A 489 5.12 15.87 -6.92
C PHE A 489 4.45 14.59 -6.43
N ALA A 490 3.60 13.94 -7.25
CA ALA A 490 2.98 12.67 -6.89
C ALA A 490 4.04 11.57 -6.66
N GLN A 491 5.08 11.53 -7.49
CA GLN A 491 6.20 10.60 -7.32
C GLN A 491 6.97 10.86 -6.02
N TYR A 492 7.18 12.13 -5.64
CA TYR A 492 7.78 12.49 -4.36
C TYR A 492 6.92 12.01 -3.18
N LEU A 493 5.62 12.31 -3.20
CA LEU A 493 4.68 11.80 -2.19
C LEU A 493 4.71 10.27 -2.11
N GLY A 494 4.83 9.59 -3.25
CA GLY A 494 4.93 8.14 -3.33
C GLY A 494 6.18 7.57 -2.66
N LYS A 495 7.29 8.31 -2.62
CA LYS A 495 8.53 7.90 -1.93
C LYS A 495 8.39 7.99 -0.41
N ILE A 496 7.76 9.06 0.08
CA ILE A 496 7.61 9.31 1.51
C ILE A 496 6.28 8.78 2.09
N SER A 497 5.47 8.08 1.30
CA SER A 497 4.06 7.76 1.65
C SER A 497 3.94 6.96 2.95
N PHE A 498 4.81 5.97 3.16
CA PHE A 498 4.78 5.16 4.38
C PHE A 498 5.29 5.94 5.60
N ALA A 499 6.34 6.75 5.44
CA ALA A 499 6.79 7.64 6.50
C ALA A 499 5.74 8.69 6.87
N LEU A 500 5.09 9.32 5.88
CA LEU A 500 3.98 10.27 6.10
C LEU A 500 2.84 9.61 6.88
N TYR A 501 2.50 8.38 6.52
CA TYR A 501 1.52 7.58 7.24
C TYR A 501 1.90 7.35 8.70
N LEU A 502 3.18 7.16 9.04
CA LEU A 502 3.60 6.94 10.44
C LEU A 502 3.73 8.23 11.26
N VAL A 503 4.11 9.35 10.65
CA VAL A 503 4.40 10.59 11.40
C VAL A 503 3.20 11.52 11.53
N HIS A 504 2.19 11.41 10.66
CA HIS A 504 1.11 12.39 10.63
C HIS A 504 0.26 12.41 11.90
N GLY A 505 -0.04 11.24 12.49
CA GLY A 505 -0.75 11.13 13.77
C GLY A 505 -0.01 11.82 14.91
N PRO A 506 1.25 11.42 15.22
CA PRO A 506 2.05 12.08 16.26
C PRO A 506 2.19 13.61 16.08
N VAL A 507 2.39 14.08 14.83
CA VAL A 507 2.49 15.53 14.53
C VAL A 507 1.14 16.23 14.76
N LEU A 508 0.04 15.60 14.36
CA LEU A 508 -1.32 16.12 14.54
C LEU A 508 -1.66 16.24 16.04
N TYR A 509 -1.46 15.19 16.83
CA TYR A 509 -1.80 15.19 18.27
C TYR A 509 -0.84 15.99 19.16
N THR A 510 0.30 16.43 18.61
CA THR A 510 1.16 17.40 19.29
C THR A 510 0.84 18.82 18.83
N LEU A 511 1.32 19.19 17.65
CA LEU A 511 1.29 20.56 17.19
C LEU A 511 -0.08 20.95 16.60
N GLY A 512 -0.69 20.06 15.82
CA GLY A 512 -1.99 20.31 15.21
C GLY A 512 -3.07 20.60 16.26
N MET A 513 -3.15 19.77 17.30
CA MET A 513 -4.09 19.95 18.40
C MET A 513 -3.78 21.18 19.23
N GLN A 514 -2.51 21.50 19.51
CA GLN A 514 -2.17 22.76 20.20
C GLN A 514 -2.72 24.00 19.49
N ILE A 515 -2.65 24.02 18.15
CA ILE A 515 -3.19 25.14 17.36
C ILE A 515 -4.73 25.12 17.39
N LEU A 516 -5.35 23.94 17.26
CA LEU A 516 -6.81 23.81 17.33
C LEU A 516 -7.39 24.23 18.70
N TYR A 517 -6.74 23.86 19.80
CA TYR A 517 -7.17 24.28 21.14
C TYR A 517 -7.08 25.78 21.31
N LYS A 518 -6.05 26.45 20.76
CA LYS A 518 -5.99 27.91 20.73
C LYS A 518 -7.11 28.52 19.90
N ALA A 519 -7.43 27.91 18.75
CA ALA A 519 -8.51 28.36 17.89
C ALA A 519 -9.90 28.28 18.55
N ARG A 520 -10.09 27.32 19.47
CA ARG A 520 -11.35 27.08 20.20
C ARG A 520 -11.44 27.78 21.55
N GLN A 521 -10.45 28.59 21.94
CA GLN A 521 -10.55 29.37 23.17
C GLN A 521 -11.67 30.42 23.07
N PRO A 522 -12.36 30.74 24.19
CA PRO A 522 -13.32 31.85 24.21
C PRO A 522 -12.70 33.15 23.66
N GLY A 523 -13.42 33.85 22.79
CA GLY A 523 -12.94 35.09 22.15
C GLY A 523 -12.01 34.89 20.93
N GLN A 524 -11.89 33.67 20.41
CA GLN A 524 -11.16 33.38 19.17
C GLN A 524 -12.06 33.00 17.98
N GLU A 525 -13.39 33.04 18.16
CA GLU A 525 -14.37 32.62 17.14
C GLU A 525 -14.18 33.36 15.80
N ASP A 526 -14.04 34.68 15.84
CA ASP A 526 -13.79 35.51 14.64
C ASP A 526 -12.43 35.23 13.97
N ARG A 527 -11.49 34.61 14.70
CA ARG A 527 -10.14 34.26 14.23
C ARG A 527 -10.00 32.77 13.89
N TYR A 528 -11.07 31.99 13.91
CA TYR A 528 -11.00 30.55 13.66
C TYR A 528 -10.38 30.22 12.29
N THR A 529 -10.79 30.94 11.24
CA THR A 529 -10.23 30.79 9.89
C THR A 529 -8.73 31.10 9.84
N TYR A 530 -8.28 32.13 10.55
CA TYR A 530 -6.86 32.47 10.65
C TYR A 530 -6.08 31.31 11.30
N TRP A 531 -6.56 30.78 12.43
CA TRP A 531 -5.92 29.66 13.11
C TRP A 531 -5.90 28.39 12.27
N PHE A 532 -6.98 28.13 11.52
CA PHE A 532 -7.04 27.01 10.58
C PHE A 532 -5.99 27.14 9.48
N LEU A 533 -5.87 28.30 8.83
CA LEU A 533 -4.86 28.53 7.79
C LEU A 533 -3.45 28.41 8.35
N TRP A 534 -3.21 28.91 9.57
CA TRP A 534 -1.94 28.71 10.27
C TRP A 534 -1.65 27.24 10.57
N ALA A 535 -2.65 26.48 11.02
CA ALA A 535 -2.53 25.06 11.25
C ALA A 535 -2.21 24.33 9.94
N VAL A 536 -2.86 24.65 8.83
CA VAL A 536 -2.53 24.07 7.51
C VAL A 536 -1.08 24.33 7.16
N LEU A 537 -0.62 25.59 7.24
CA LEU A 537 0.74 25.95 6.88
C LEU A 537 1.78 25.27 7.77
N VAL A 538 1.61 25.32 9.08
CA VAL A 538 2.59 24.82 10.05
C VAL A 538 2.55 23.30 10.14
N ASN A 539 1.36 22.71 10.31
CA ASN A 539 1.19 21.28 10.47
C ASN A 539 1.57 20.53 9.18
N ALA A 540 1.13 20.99 8.00
CA ALA A 540 1.49 20.31 6.75
C ALA A 540 2.99 20.42 6.45
N SER A 541 3.61 21.58 6.70
CA SER A 541 5.05 21.76 6.47
C SER A 541 5.88 20.86 7.38
N ILE A 542 5.55 20.80 8.68
CA ILE A 542 6.25 19.97 9.65
C ILE A 542 5.99 18.50 9.39
N CYS A 543 4.77 18.11 9.01
CA CYS A 543 4.43 16.73 8.70
C CYS A 543 5.19 16.23 7.46
N LEU A 544 5.23 17.03 6.37
CA LEU A 544 6.00 16.69 5.16
C LEU A 544 7.50 16.64 5.43
N TRP A 545 8.02 17.57 6.23
CA TRP A 545 9.42 17.57 6.66
C TRP A 545 9.75 16.33 7.51
N ALA A 546 8.96 16.05 8.54
CA ALA A 546 9.14 14.90 9.42
C ALA A 546 9.06 13.58 8.63
N ALA A 547 8.14 13.49 7.67
CA ALA A 547 8.00 12.33 6.79
C ALA A 547 9.25 12.11 5.93
N ASP A 548 9.81 13.17 5.35
CA ASP A 548 11.03 13.09 4.52
C ASP A 548 12.28 12.72 5.36
N VAL A 549 12.38 13.24 6.58
CA VAL A 549 13.45 12.87 7.53
C VAL A 549 13.28 11.41 7.97
N PHE A 550 12.08 11.02 8.40
CA PHE A 550 11.79 9.66 8.84
C PHE A 550 11.99 8.64 7.72
N TRP A 551 11.63 8.99 6.49
CA TRP A 551 11.87 8.15 5.32
C TRP A 551 13.36 7.85 5.12
N ARG A 552 14.23 8.87 5.17
CA ARG A 552 15.68 8.73 4.96
C ARG A 552 16.38 7.99 6.09
N LEU A 553 15.97 8.25 7.34
CA LEU A 553 16.67 7.76 8.52
C LEU A 553 16.16 6.40 8.99
N VAL A 554 14.87 6.11 8.78
CA VAL A 554 14.22 4.92 9.35
C VAL A 554 13.68 4.01 8.25
N ASP A 555 12.76 4.49 7.41
CA ASP A 555 12.04 3.64 6.45
C ASP A 555 12.99 3.00 5.42
N ALA A 556 13.70 3.82 4.64
CA ALA A 556 14.64 3.34 3.63
C ALA A 556 15.76 2.48 4.23
N ARG A 557 16.21 2.82 5.45
CA ARG A 557 17.22 2.04 6.19
C ARG A 557 16.68 0.70 6.67
N SER A 558 15.40 0.62 7.02
CA SER A 558 14.75 -0.65 7.40
C SER A 558 14.67 -1.61 6.21
N VAL A 559 14.42 -1.09 5.01
CA VAL A 559 14.46 -1.88 3.77
C VAL A 559 15.86 -2.42 3.50
N TRP A 560 16.88 -1.56 3.60
CA TRP A 560 18.29 -1.96 3.46
C TRP A 560 18.69 -3.00 4.51
N PHE A 561 18.33 -2.76 5.78
CA PHE A 561 18.64 -3.65 6.89
C PHE A 561 18.02 -5.04 6.67
N ALA A 562 16.76 -5.12 6.21
CA ALA A 562 16.14 -6.40 5.86
C ALA A 562 16.89 -7.13 4.73
N GLY A 563 17.45 -6.39 3.76
CA GLY A 563 18.32 -6.95 2.70
C GLY A 563 19.64 -7.46 3.24
N TRP A 564 20.29 -6.70 4.12
CA TRP A 564 21.51 -7.10 4.81
C TRP A 564 21.31 -8.36 5.67
N VAL A 565 20.23 -8.41 6.46
CA VAL A 565 19.87 -9.60 7.25
C VAL A 565 19.66 -10.80 6.33
N LYS A 566 18.95 -10.65 5.20
CA LYS A 566 18.83 -11.73 4.19
C LYS A 566 20.21 -12.24 3.80
N ARG A 567 21.11 -11.36 3.33
CA ARG A 567 22.45 -11.77 2.86
C ARG A 567 23.27 -12.50 3.92
N LYS A 568 23.11 -12.16 5.19
CA LYS A 568 23.81 -12.82 6.31
C LYS A 568 23.20 -14.15 6.72
N CYS A 569 21.88 -14.31 6.57
CA CYS A 569 21.17 -15.53 6.98
C CYS A 569 20.95 -16.53 5.85
N TRP A 570 21.05 -16.13 4.58
CA TRP A 570 20.78 -17.02 3.45
C TRP A 570 21.97 -17.93 3.17
N VAL A 571 21.67 -19.19 2.84
CA VAL A 571 22.65 -20.10 2.25
C VAL A 571 22.97 -19.55 0.87
N GLY A 572 24.21 -19.13 0.64
CA GLY A 572 24.65 -18.68 -0.68
C GLY A 572 24.41 -19.78 -1.72
N GLU A 573 23.99 -19.39 -2.93
CA GLU A 573 24.04 -20.29 -4.08
C GLU A 573 25.50 -20.71 -4.25
N LYS A 574 25.76 -22.01 -4.06
CA LYS A 574 27.06 -22.62 -4.37
C LYS A 574 27.17 -22.86 -5.87
#